data_AF-A0A0P6YFV8-F1
#
_entry.id   AF-A0A0P6YFV8-F1
#
_cell.length_a   1.000
_cell.length_b   1.000
_cell.length_c   1.000
_cell.angle_alpha   90.00
_cell.angle_beta   90.00
_cell.angle_gamma   90.00
#
_symmetry.space_group_name_H-M   'P 1'
#
loop_
_entity.id
_entity.type
_entity.pdbx_description
1 polymer ?
#
loop_
_entity_poly.entity_id
_entity_poly.type
_entity_poly.pdbx_seq_one_letter_code
_entity_poly.pdbx_strand_id
1 'polypeptide(L)'
;MIRSPFQARIIKSIRATLLLGWLKSHFDVPIIFLIRHPCAVVSSQARLGWFMNAQEFLEDSLLVEDYLQPYVNQIAHLQGAWAHRAAFWAIENLVGMQLAQQFDIPIVFYEHLVCSPQETLQSLLHQLGYTWHEHRWRHVQHRLLRPASPKHLAAWRNTLDPQTIQTILEVVHTLGVSVYDEDPLPSPRMLH
;
A
#
# COMPACT_ATOMS: atom_id res chain seq x y z
N MET A 1 16.80 -24.88 23.01
CA MET A 1 16.70 -23.77 22.03
C MET A 1 16.08 -24.35 20.75
N ILE A 2 14.79 -24.10 20.50
CA ILE A 2 14.11 -24.63 19.30
C ILE A 2 14.63 -23.81 18.11
N ARG A 3 15.46 -24.42 17.26
CA ARG A 3 15.87 -23.81 15.99
C ARG A 3 14.66 -23.83 15.05
N SER A 4 14.19 -22.64 14.68
CA SER A 4 13.20 -22.46 13.63
C SER A 4 13.68 -23.16 12.35
N PRO A 5 12.84 -23.94 11.65
CA PRO A 5 13.20 -24.56 10.37
C PRO A 5 13.33 -23.55 9.22
N PHE A 6 12.97 -22.29 9.45
CA PHE A 6 13.01 -21.23 8.46
C PHE A 6 14.42 -20.61 8.41
N GLN A 7 15.06 -20.64 7.23
CA GLN A 7 16.38 -20.04 6.97
C GLN A 7 16.36 -18.50 6.98
N ALA A 8 15.18 -17.88 7.04
CA ALA A 8 14.98 -16.45 7.10
C ALA A 8 13.74 -16.10 7.94
N ARG A 9 13.64 -14.85 8.40
CA ARG A 9 12.47 -14.29 9.09
C ARG A 9 11.83 -13.23 8.20
N ILE A 10 10.50 -13.27 8.10
CA ILE A 10 9.71 -12.25 7.42
C ILE A 10 8.86 -11.56 8.47
N ILE A 11 8.93 -10.23 8.51
CA ILE A 11 8.10 -9.39 9.37
C ILE A 11 7.17 -8.61 8.45
N LYS A 12 5.86 -8.70 8.71
CA LYS A 12 4.84 -7.93 8.00
C LYS A 12 4.15 -7.00 9.00
N SER A 13 4.21 -5.71 8.75
CA SER A 13 3.48 -4.68 9.49
C SER A 13 2.61 -3.86 8.55
N ILE A 14 1.43 -3.46 9.02
CA ILE A 14 0.51 -2.55 8.30
C ILE A 14 0.49 -1.14 8.90
N ARG A 15 1.29 -0.90 9.95
CA ARG A 15 1.38 0.38 10.67
C ARG A 15 2.81 0.95 10.70
N ALA A 16 3.72 0.35 9.93
CA ALA A 16 5.12 0.75 9.90
C ALA A 16 5.48 1.58 8.66
N THR A 17 4.51 2.01 7.85
CA THR A 17 4.75 2.76 6.61
C THR A 17 5.48 4.08 6.89
N LEU A 18 5.05 4.83 7.90
CA LEU A 18 5.73 6.08 8.29
C LEU A 18 7.09 5.85 8.98
N LEU A 19 7.44 4.59 9.27
CA LEU A 19 8.73 4.20 9.84
C LEU A 19 9.72 3.70 8.79
N LEU A 20 9.38 3.69 7.50
CA LEU A 20 10.23 3.10 6.45
C LEU A 20 11.64 3.68 6.43
N GLY A 21 11.79 5.01 6.50
CA GLY A 21 13.10 5.66 6.52
C GLY A 21 13.92 5.31 7.77
N TRP A 22 13.27 5.27 8.94
CA TRP A 22 13.90 4.83 10.18
C TRP A 22 14.35 3.37 10.09
N LEU A 23 13.47 2.46 9.63
CA LEU A 23 13.77 1.04 9.48
C LEU A 23 14.95 0.81 8.54
N LYS A 24 14.98 1.49 7.39
CA LYS A 24 16.07 1.37 6.43
C LYS A 24 17.40 1.88 6.99
N SER A 25 17.36 2.95 7.79
CA SER A 25 18.57 3.55 8.37
C SER A 25 19.15 2.74 9.54
N HIS A 26 18.33 1.92 10.22
CA HIS A 26 18.74 1.18 11.42
C HIS A 26 18.94 -0.31 11.20
N PHE A 27 18.36 -0.88 10.13
CA PHE A 27 18.46 -2.29 9.83
C PHE A 27 18.95 -2.54 8.41
N ASP A 28 20.00 -3.35 8.29
CA ASP A 28 20.47 -3.88 7.01
C ASP A 28 19.62 -5.08 6.59
N VAL A 29 18.35 -4.82 6.26
CA VAL A 29 17.41 -5.84 5.79
C VAL A 29 16.67 -5.35 4.54
N PRO A 30 16.33 -6.25 3.60
CA PRO A 30 15.41 -5.93 2.52
C PRO A 30 14.04 -5.49 3.06
N ILE A 31 13.54 -4.38 2.53
CA ILE A 31 12.20 -3.86 2.82
C ILE A 31 11.43 -3.81 1.50
N ILE A 32 10.13 -4.10 1.56
CA ILE A 32 9.22 -4.02 0.42
C ILE A 32 8.05 -3.15 0.87
N PHE A 33 7.73 -2.13 0.10
CA PHE A 33 6.55 -1.30 0.35
C PHE A 33 5.38 -1.79 -0.52
N LEU A 34 4.33 -2.33 0.10
CA LEU A 34 3.17 -2.86 -0.61
C LEU A 34 2.04 -1.83 -0.61
N ILE A 35 1.55 -1.48 -1.79
CA ILE A 35 0.39 -0.59 -1.98
C ILE A 35 -0.79 -1.39 -2.53
N ARG A 36 -2.01 -1.04 -2.15
CA ARG A 36 -3.25 -1.63 -2.66
C ARG A 36 -4.28 -0.54 -2.91
N HIS A 37 -5.13 -0.74 -3.92
CA HIS A 37 -6.18 0.19 -4.33
C HIS A 37 -6.97 0.79 -3.13
N PRO A 38 -7.16 2.13 -3.08
CA PRO A 38 -7.79 2.81 -1.95
C PRO A 38 -9.21 2.31 -1.66
N CYS A 39 -10.08 2.23 -2.68
CA CYS A 39 -11.44 1.71 -2.51
C CYS A 39 -11.48 0.28 -1.91
N ALA A 40 -10.54 -0.59 -2.29
CA ALA A 40 -10.44 -1.94 -1.73
C ALA A 40 -10.04 -1.93 -0.26
N VAL A 41 -9.08 -1.07 0.12
CA VAL A 41 -8.62 -0.95 1.51
C VAL A 41 -9.70 -0.29 2.38
N VAL A 42 -10.25 0.84 1.94
CA VAL A 42 -11.27 1.62 2.67
C VAL A 42 -12.55 0.79 2.89
N SER A 43 -13.03 0.08 1.87
CA SER A 43 -14.16 -0.87 2.01
C SER A 43 -13.86 -1.94 3.06
N SER A 44 -12.64 -2.51 3.04
CA SER A 44 -12.23 -3.51 4.03
C SER A 44 -12.16 -2.96 5.45
N GLN A 45 -11.61 -1.76 5.65
CA GLN A 45 -11.54 -1.11 6.96
C GLN A 45 -12.94 -0.83 7.53
N ALA A 46 -13.86 -0.35 6.67
CA ALA A 46 -15.25 -0.11 7.06
C ALA A 46 -15.96 -1.40 7.48
N ARG A 47 -15.82 -2.47 6.70
CA ARG A 47 -16.39 -3.79 7.03
C ARG A 47 -15.87 -4.34 8.35
N LEU A 48 -14.60 -4.09 8.67
CA LEU A 48 -13.97 -4.53 9.93
C LEU A 48 -14.26 -3.59 11.11
N GLY A 49 -15.02 -2.51 10.91
CA GLY A 49 -15.37 -1.57 11.97
C GLY A 49 -14.19 -0.76 12.52
N TRP A 50 -13.11 -0.60 11.76
CA TRP A 50 -11.93 0.14 12.22
C TRP A 50 -12.27 1.63 12.33
N PHE A 51 -11.99 2.28 13.45
CA PHE A 51 -12.08 3.74 13.50
C PHE A 51 -10.78 4.34 12.92
N MET A 52 -10.92 5.31 12.01
CA MET A 52 -9.79 5.97 11.37
C MET A 52 -10.04 7.47 11.43
N ASN A 53 -9.10 8.23 11.98
CA ASN A 53 -9.16 9.68 12.00
C ASN A 53 -7.89 10.27 11.40
N ALA A 54 -7.95 10.69 10.14
CA ALA A 54 -6.79 11.28 9.46
C ALA A 54 -6.32 12.62 10.07
N GLN A 55 -7.14 13.29 10.89
CA GLN A 55 -6.73 14.53 11.56
C GLN A 55 -5.68 14.29 12.66
N GLU A 56 -5.59 13.07 13.19
CA GLU A 56 -4.54 12.69 14.17
C GLU A 56 -3.14 12.88 13.60
N PHE A 57 -2.96 12.80 12.27
CA PHE A 57 -1.67 13.07 11.64
C PHE A 57 -1.22 14.54 11.75
N LEU A 58 -2.15 15.47 11.97
CA LEU A 58 -1.83 16.89 12.15
C LEU A 58 -1.23 17.19 13.53
N GLU A 59 -1.30 16.24 14.46
CA GLU A 59 -0.70 16.36 15.80
C GLU A 59 0.82 16.10 15.77
N ASP A 60 1.33 15.44 14.73
CA ASP A 60 2.76 15.22 14.51
C ASP A 60 3.35 16.37 13.68
N SER A 61 3.99 17.33 14.35
CA SER A 61 4.55 18.51 13.70
C SER A 61 5.64 18.18 12.67
N LEU A 62 6.42 17.11 12.89
CA LEU A 62 7.47 16.71 11.96
C LEU A 62 6.87 16.11 10.70
N LEU A 63 5.88 15.23 10.84
CA LEU A 63 5.14 14.70 9.71
C LEU A 63 4.48 15.81 8.87
N VAL A 64 3.93 16.83 9.55
CA VAL A 64 3.31 17.98 8.88
C VAL A 64 4.34 18.80 8.13
N GLU A 65 5.45 19.17 8.77
CA GLU A 65 6.51 19.98 8.17
C GLU A 65 7.13 19.28 6.96
N ASP A 66 7.46 17.99 7.09
CA ASP A 66 8.18 17.24 6.07
C ASP A 66 7.29 16.83 4.88
N TYR A 67 6.01 16.52 5.13
CA TYR A 67 5.16 15.84 4.14
C TYR A 67 3.78 16.44 3.92
N LEU A 68 3.12 16.95 4.97
CA LEU A 68 1.68 17.27 4.89
C LEU A 68 1.35 18.76 4.76
N GLN A 69 2.36 19.65 4.78
CA GLN A 69 2.16 21.10 4.70
C GLN A 69 1.16 21.53 3.60
N PRO A 70 1.25 21.03 2.35
CA PRO A 70 0.34 21.44 1.27
C PRO A 70 -1.12 20.98 1.46
N TYR A 71 -1.34 20.07 2.40
CA TYR A 71 -2.59 19.33 2.59
C TYR A 71 -3.26 19.60 3.94
N VAL A 72 -2.63 20.38 4.83
CA VAL A 72 -3.13 20.64 6.19
C VAL A 72 -4.58 21.13 6.17
N ASN A 73 -4.90 22.09 5.30
CA ASN A 73 -6.25 22.63 5.21
C ASN A 73 -7.26 21.56 4.78
N GLN A 74 -6.91 20.73 3.80
CA GLN A 74 -7.77 19.68 3.29
C GLN A 74 -8.02 18.62 4.37
N ILE A 75 -6.98 18.24 5.12
CA ILE A 75 -7.06 17.25 6.21
C ILE A 75 -7.89 17.81 7.39
N ALA A 76 -7.64 19.06 7.78
CA ALA A 76 -8.31 19.69 8.92
C ALA A 76 -9.83 19.85 8.71
N HIS A 77 -10.30 19.95 7.47
CA HIS A 77 -11.71 20.13 7.14
C HIS A 77 -12.41 18.86 6.66
N LEU A 78 -11.77 17.69 6.72
CA LEU A 78 -12.39 16.41 6.37
C LEU A 78 -13.69 16.17 7.15
N GLN A 79 -14.71 15.69 6.46
CA GLN A 79 -16.00 15.34 7.07
C GLN A 79 -16.42 13.93 6.66
N GLY A 80 -16.92 13.16 7.63
CA GLY A 80 -17.49 11.84 7.41
C GLY A 80 -16.46 10.71 7.33
N ALA A 81 -16.88 9.52 7.77
CA ALA A 81 -15.98 8.38 7.97
C ALA A 81 -15.25 7.93 6.69
N TRP A 82 -15.88 8.05 5.51
CA TRP A 82 -15.24 7.67 4.24
C TRP A 82 -14.08 8.58 3.89
N ALA A 83 -14.24 9.89 4.06
CA ALA A 83 -13.19 10.86 3.81
C ALA A 83 -12.01 10.65 4.76
N HIS A 84 -12.24 10.41 6.05
CA HIS A 84 -11.15 10.11 7.00
C HIS A 84 -10.41 8.80 6.64
N ARG A 85 -11.10 7.74 6.23
CA ARG A 85 -10.44 6.50 5.79
C ARG A 85 -9.61 6.69 4.53
N ALA A 86 -10.17 7.39 3.54
CA ALA A 86 -9.49 7.70 2.29
C ALA A 86 -8.25 8.55 2.53
N ALA A 87 -8.37 9.59 3.37
CA ALA A 87 -7.25 10.45 3.73
C ALA A 87 -6.18 9.70 4.52
N PHE A 88 -6.57 8.81 5.44
CA PHE A 88 -5.60 7.99 6.18
C PHE A 88 -4.79 7.12 5.23
N TRP A 89 -5.46 6.44 4.30
CA TRP A 89 -4.79 5.67 3.25
C TRP A 89 -3.89 6.57 2.39
N ALA A 90 -4.36 7.75 1.99
CA ALA A 90 -3.60 8.65 1.11
C ALA A 90 -2.34 9.17 1.79
N ILE A 91 -2.43 9.58 3.06
CA ILE A 91 -1.28 10.06 3.85
C ILE A 91 -0.23 8.97 4.00
N GLU A 92 -0.61 7.75 4.42
CA GLU A 92 0.34 6.65 4.57
C GLU A 92 1.03 6.33 3.24
N ASN A 93 0.30 6.34 2.12
CA ASN A 93 0.88 5.98 0.83
C ASN A 93 1.65 7.12 0.17
N LEU A 94 1.25 8.38 0.34
CA LEU A 94 2.02 9.55 -0.09
C LEU A 94 3.42 9.52 0.54
N VAL A 95 3.46 9.45 1.87
CA VAL A 95 4.72 9.44 2.62
C VAL A 95 5.50 8.16 2.34
N GLY A 96 4.81 7.01 2.31
CA GLY A 96 5.43 5.72 2.00
C GLY A 96 6.10 5.68 0.63
N MET A 97 5.48 6.25 -0.40
CA MET A 97 6.07 6.33 -1.74
C MET A 97 7.29 7.26 -1.77
N GLN A 98 7.23 8.42 -1.12
CA GLN A 98 8.36 9.34 -1.05
C GLN A 98 9.55 8.73 -0.30
N LEU A 99 9.29 8.08 0.84
CA LEU A 99 10.30 7.34 1.58
C LEU A 99 10.85 6.18 0.76
N ALA A 100 9.99 5.44 0.06
CA ALA A 100 10.42 4.32 -0.77
C ALA A 100 11.37 4.78 -1.89
N GLN A 101 11.07 5.90 -2.54
CA GLN A 101 11.95 6.52 -3.53
C GLN A 101 13.26 7.00 -2.91
N GLN A 102 13.20 7.71 -1.78
CA GLN A 102 14.38 8.25 -1.09
C GLN A 102 15.36 7.15 -0.64
N PHE A 103 14.84 5.99 -0.24
CA PHE A 103 15.59 4.90 0.38
C PHE A 103 15.79 3.68 -0.53
N ASP A 104 15.46 3.80 -1.82
CA ASP A 104 15.53 2.73 -2.83
C ASP A 104 14.82 1.44 -2.36
N ILE A 105 13.60 1.60 -1.84
CA ILE A 105 12.76 0.51 -1.37
C ILE A 105 11.81 0.13 -2.52
N PRO A 106 11.79 -1.13 -2.97
CA PRO A 106 10.84 -1.58 -3.98
C PRO A 106 9.39 -1.35 -3.58
N ILE A 107 8.64 -0.71 -4.48
CA ILE A 107 7.19 -0.56 -4.39
C ILE A 107 6.53 -1.72 -5.14
N VAL A 108 5.63 -2.43 -4.47
CA VAL A 108 4.87 -3.54 -5.06
C VAL A 108 3.39 -3.21 -4.97
N PHE A 109 2.73 -3.15 -6.12
CA PHE A 109 1.28 -3.07 -6.18
C PHE A 109 0.68 -4.46 -5.95
N TYR A 110 -0.22 -4.54 -4.96
CA TYR A 110 -0.95 -5.75 -4.61
C TYR A 110 -1.61 -6.38 -5.83
N GLU A 111 -2.19 -5.54 -6.69
CA GLU A 111 -2.91 -5.92 -7.90
C GLU A 111 -2.02 -6.73 -8.86
N HIS A 112 -0.82 -6.23 -9.16
CA HIS A 112 0.15 -6.95 -9.98
C HIS A 112 0.58 -8.26 -9.32
N LEU A 113 0.84 -8.23 -8.01
CA LEU A 113 1.25 -9.41 -7.25
C LEU A 113 0.21 -10.54 -7.29
N VAL A 114 -1.09 -10.23 -7.27
CA VAL A 114 -2.13 -11.26 -7.32
C VAL A 114 -2.59 -11.62 -8.72
N CYS A 115 -2.43 -10.75 -9.72
CA CYS A 115 -2.74 -11.05 -11.12
C CYS A 115 -1.62 -11.82 -11.82
N SER A 116 -0.38 -11.45 -11.54
CA SER A 116 0.84 -12.00 -12.15
C SER A 116 1.87 -12.34 -11.07
N PRO A 117 1.60 -13.32 -10.18
CA PRO A 117 2.45 -13.58 -9.02
C PRO A 117 3.86 -14.03 -9.39
N GLN A 118 4.02 -14.87 -10.41
CA GLN A 118 5.35 -15.35 -10.84
C GLN A 118 6.20 -14.19 -11.34
N GLU A 119 5.68 -13.42 -12.29
CA GLU A 119 6.37 -12.29 -12.94
C GLU A 119 6.71 -11.21 -11.90
N THR A 120 5.75 -10.85 -11.05
CA THR A 120 5.93 -9.83 -10.02
C THR A 120 6.98 -10.26 -8.98
N LEU A 121 6.93 -11.50 -8.50
CA LEU A 121 7.90 -12.01 -7.53
C LEU A 121 9.30 -12.18 -8.14
N GLN A 122 9.38 -12.61 -9.40
CA GLN A 122 10.66 -12.74 -10.10
C GLN A 122 11.34 -11.37 -10.25
N SER A 123 10.59 -10.35 -10.67
CA SER A 123 11.09 -8.98 -10.78
C SER A 123 11.51 -8.41 -9.42
N LEU A 124 10.67 -8.60 -8.39
CA LEU A 124 10.95 -8.16 -7.03
C LEU A 124 12.21 -8.80 -6.44
N LEU A 125 12.36 -10.12 -6.59
CA LEU A 125 13.55 -10.82 -6.10
C LEU A 125 14.81 -10.34 -6.82
N HIS A 126 14.73 -10.09 -8.12
CA HIS A 126 15.84 -9.50 -8.88
C HIS A 126 16.22 -8.11 -8.35
N GLN A 127 15.24 -7.22 -8.11
CA GLN A 127 15.47 -5.89 -7.54
C GLN A 127 16.13 -5.96 -6.15
N LEU A 128 15.77 -6.96 -5.35
CA LEU A 128 16.35 -7.21 -4.03
C LEU A 128 17.70 -7.96 -4.07
N GLY A 129 18.25 -8.24 -5.25
CA GLY A 129 19.53 -8.95 -5.41
C GLY A 129 19.45 -10.46 -5.19
N TYR A 130 18.26 -11.05 -5.14
CA TYR A 130 18.06 -12.48 -5.00
C TYR A 130 17.91 -13.19 -6.34
N THR A 131 18.46 -14.41 -6.43
CA THR A 131 18.32 -15.27 -7.61
C THR A 131 16.96 -15.95 -7.63
N TRP A 132 16.28 -15.87 -8.79
CA TRP A 132 15.08 -16.67 -9.05
C TRP A 132 15.42 -18.14 -9.22
N HIS A 133 14.66 -19.01 -8.57
CA HIS A 133 14.82 -20.45 -8.68
C HIS A 133 13.49 -21.11 -9.04
N GLU A 134 13.36 -21.54 -10.28
CA GLU A 134 12.13 -22.14 -10.83
C GLU A 134 11.64 -23.35 -10.00
N HIS A 135 12.56 -24.15 -9.49
CA HIS A 135 12.21 -25.28 -8.63
C HIS A 135 11.55 -24.82 -7.31
N ARG A 136 11.98 -23.71 -6.70
CA ARG A 136 11.35 -23.17 -5.47
C ARG A 136 9.97 -22.61 -5.76
N TRP A 137 9.81 -21.94 -6.90
CA TRP A 137 8.50 -21.46 -7.36
C TRP A 137 7.49 -22.61 -7.46
N ARG A 138 7.88 -23.74 -8.07
CA ARG A 138 6.99 -24.91 -8.17
C ARG A 138 6.50 -25.43 -6.82
N HIS A 139 7.27 -25.28 -5.74
CA HIS A 139 6.85 -25.70 -4.40
C HIS A 139 5.85 -24.73 -3.74
N VAL A 140 5.86 -23.45 -4.13
CA VAL A 140 4.97 -22.43 -3.55
C VAL A 140 3.75 -22.13 -4.40
N GLN A 141 3.82 -22.30 -5.72
CA GLN A 141 2.73 -21.97 -6.65
C GLN A 141 1.42 -22.71 -6.30
N HIS A 142 1.52 -23.96 -5.81
CA HIS A 142 0.36 -24.76 -5.43
C HIS A 142 -0.33 -24.26 -4.15
N ARG A 143 0.34 -23.41 -3.37
CA ARG A 143 -0.21 -22.77 -2.15
C ARG A 143 -0.84 -21.41 -2.45
N LEU A 144 -0.61 -20.86 -3.64
CA LEU A 144 -1.21 -19.60 -4.03
C LEU A 144 -2.68 -19.81 -4.37
N LEU A 145 -3.49 -18.80 -4.04
CA LEU A 145 -4.82 -18.70 -4.60
C LEU A 145 -4.70 -18.56 -6.12
N ARG A 146 -5.76 -18.94 -6.84
CA ARG A 146 -5.84 -18.69 -8.28
C ARG A 146 -5.57 -17.20 -8.54
N PRO A 147 -4.78 -16.86 -9.58
CA PRO A 147 -4.52 -15.47 -9.92
C PRO A 147 -5.81 -14.66 -9.96
N ALA A 148 -5.80 -13.49 -9.33
CA ALA A 148 -6.94 -12.61 -9.33
C ALA A 148 -7.20 -12.11 -10.75
N SER A 149 -8.48 -11.98 -11.11
CA SER A 149 -8.87 -11.29 -12.34
C SER A 149 -9.17 -9.83 -12.00
N PRO A 150 -9.17 -8.92 -12.98
CA PRO A 150 -9.61 -7.54 -12.77
C PRO A 150 -11.00 -7.45 -12.12
N LYS A 151 -11.90 -8.40 -12.44
CA LYS A 151 -13.22 -8.52 -11.79
C LYS A 151 -13.12 -8.81 -10.29
N HIS A 152 -12.18 -9.68 -9.87
CA HIS A 152 -11.94 -9.95 -8.45
C HIS A 152 -11.33 -8.73 -7.74
N LEU A 153 -10.44 -7.99 -8.40
CA LEU A 153 -9.84 -6.76 -7.86
C LEU A 153 -10.88 -5.65 -7.66
N ALA A 154 -11.85 -5.54 -8.57
CA ALA A 154 -12.94 -4.56 -8.52
C ALA A 154 -14.10 -4.94 -7.58
N ALA A 155 -13.96 -5.98 -6.75
CA ALA A 155 -15.05 -6.46 -5.87
C ALA A 155 -15.57 -5.40 -4.87
N TRP A 156 -14.78 -4.36 -4.59
CA TRP A 156 -15.20 -3.21 -3.78
C TRP A 156 -16.40 -2.46 -4.38
N ARG A 157 -16.59 -2.50 -5.71
CA ARG A 157 -17.77 -1.95 -6.40
C ARG A 157 -19.09 -2.63 -6.02
N ASN A 158 -19.04 -3.84 -5.46
CA ASN A 158 -20.23 -4.54 -4.97
C ASN A 158 -20.65 -4.06 -3.57
N THR A 159 -19.77 -3.33 -2.89
CA THR A 159 -19.96 -2.90 -1.49
C THR A 159 -20.06 -1.41 -1.31
N LEU A 160 -19.44 -0.64 -2.22
CA LEU A 160 -19.44 0.81 -2.20
C LEU A 160 -20.35 1.32 -3.31
N ASP A 161 -21.23 2.25 -2.98
CA ASP A 161 -22.01 2.97 -3.99
C ASP A 161 -21.10 3.94 -4.78
N PRO A 162 -21.53 4.38 -5.99
CA PRO A 162 -20.73 5.27 -6.84
C PRO A 162 -20.31 6.58 -6.17
N GLN A 163 -21.17 7.19 -5.34
CA GLN A 163 -20.85 8.44 -4.66
C GLN A 163 -19.74 8.24 -3.62
N THR A 164 -19.78 7.11 -2.91
CA THR A 164 -18.71 6.73 -1.96
C THR A 164 -17.39 6.47 -2.68
N ILE A 165 -17.42 5.79 -3.84
CA ILE A 165 -16.21 5.56 -4.66
C ILE A 165 -15.60 6.89 -5.10
N GLN A 166 -16.43 7.78 -5.64
CA GLN A 166 -16.00 9.11 -6.06
C GLN A 166 -15.38 9.89 -4.89
N THR A 167 -16.04 9.91 -3.72
CA THR A 167 -15.53 10.58 -2.52
C THR A 167 -14.14 10.06 -2.12
N ILE A 168 -13.94 8.73 -2.15
CA ILE A 168 -12.65 8.12 -1.79
C ILE A 168 -11.56 8.57 -2.77
N LEU A 169 -11.82 8.48 -4.06
CA LEU A 169 -10.84 8.82 -5.10
C LEU A 169 -10.54 10.33 -5.11
N GLU A 170 -11.54 11.19 -4.94
CA GLU A 170 -11.36 12.65 -4.86
C GLU A 170 -10.46 13.04 -3.68
N VAL A 171 -10.68 12.45 -2.49
CA VAL A 171 -9.82 12.70 -1.33
C VAL A 171 -8.39 12.23 -1.60
N VAL A 172 -8.24 11.03 -2.16
CA VAL A 172 -6.93 10.44 -2.49
C VAL A 172 -6.14 11.32 -3.48
N HIS A 173 -6.80 11.79 -4.55
CA HIS A 173 -6.20 12.67 -5.55
C HIS A 173 -5.89 14.06 -4.99
N THR A 174 -6.78 14.61 -4.16
CA THR A 174 -6.59 15.91 -3.50
C THR A 174 -5.36 15.92 -2.59
N LEU A 175 -5.04 14.76 -1.99
CA LEU A 175 -3.85 14.56 -1.16
C LEU A 175 -2.62 14.12 -1.97
N GLY A 176 -2.66 14.29 -3.30
CA GLY A 176 -1.48 14.14 -4.17
C GLY A 176 -1.18 12.70 -4.61
N VAL A 177 -2.01 11.71 -4.29
CA VAL A 177 -1.78 10.32 -4.69
C VAL A 177 -2.62 9.99 -5.92
N SER A 178 -1.98 9.85 -7.09
CA SER A 178 -2.65 9.63 -8.39
C SER A 178 -2.43 8.25 -9.00
N VAL A 179 -1.81 7.31 -8.26
CA VAL A 179 -1.52 5.95 -8.76
C VAL A 179 -2.76 5.08 -8.97
N TYR A 180 -3.94 5.49 -8.48
CA TYR A 180 -5.20 4.78 -8.71
C TYR A 180 -6.29 5.74 -9.14
N ASP A 181 -7.19 5.27 -9.99
CA ASP A 181 -8.44 5.92 -10.36
C ASP A 181 -9.59 4.92 -10.17
N GLU A 182 -10.59 4.92 -11.05
CA GLU A 182 -11.63 3.90 -11.00
C GLU A 182 -11.15 2.52 -11.46
N ASP A 183 -10.10 2.44 -12.29
CA ASP A 183 -9.53 1.17 -12.75
C ASP A 183 -9.00 0.36 -11.55
N PRO A 184 -9.37 -0.93 -11.44
CA PRO A 184 -8.83 -1.77 -10.37
C PRO A 184 -7.31 -1.94 -10.40
N LEU A 185 -6.62 -1.65 -11.51
CA LEU A 185 -5.17 -1.70 -11.65
C LEU A 185 -4.54 -0.31 -11.41
N PRO A 186 -3.30 -0.24 -10.89
CA PRO A 186 -2.61 1.03 -10.73
C PRO A 186 -2.31 1.67 -12.10
N SER A 187 -2.34 3.00 -12.15
CA SER A 187 -2.04 3.76 -13.36
C SER A 187 -0.56 3.61 -13.76
N PRO A 188 -0.24 3.36 -15.04
CA PRO A 188 1.14 3.18 -15.50
C PRO A 188 1.98 4.46 -15.44
N ARG A 189 1.37 5.63 -15.18
CA ARG A 189 2.01 6.96 -15.32
C ARG A 189 3.01 7.32 -14.20
N MET A 190 3.23 6.46 -13.20
CA MET A 190 4.01 6.79 -11.99
C MET A 190 5.26 5.92 -11.78
N LEU A 191 5.71 5.15 -12.79
CA LEU A 191 6.97 4.39 -12.74
C LEU A 191 8.16 5.13 -13.38
N HIS A 192 8.08 6.46 -13.52
CA HIS A 192 9.11 7.30 -14.16
C HIS A 192 9.51 8.48 -13.28
#